data_AF-G1VXZ7-F1
#
_entry.id   AF-G1VXZ7-F1
#
_cell.length_a   1.000
_cell.length_b   1.000
_cell.length_c   1.000
_cell.angle_alpha   90.00
_cell.angle_beta   90.00
_cell.angle_gamma   90.00
#
_symmetry.space_group_name_H-M   'P 1'
#
loop_
_entity.id
_entity.type
_entity.pdbx_description
1 polymer ?
#
loop_
_entity_poly.entity_id
_entity_poly.type
_entity_poly.pdbx_seq_one_letter_code
_entity_poly.pdbx_strand_id
1 'polypeptide(L)'
;MKKMIALIFTLFIIMSVICIKQYLDISDYKSEIKAAAANKIKSCEKYEDTEESENQMNESMNPDGYADVAIRYIKTIKSGKSTDLYSDKLKKVKDILSEGLLDKLSPDMTEKEIEAEKAYIKNIDKDSITTTRVTDINYSYYKRNNNTYEVTVIYTLRTLQGDRNDLQRYLSRLYIEKADKGYKITNIIEDSTLSDGIY
;
A
#
# COMPACT_ATOMS: atom_id res chain seq x y z
N MET A 1 -38.36 53.82 -32.48
CA MET A 1 -37.47 52.81 -33.11
C MET A 1 -36.00 52.94 -32.70
N LYS A 2 -35.36 54.12 -32.76
CA LYS A 2 -33.92 54.29 -32.41
C LYS A 2 -33.54 53.87 -30.97
N LYS A 3 -34.38 54.15 -29.97
CA LYS A 3 -34.12 53.76 -28.56
C LYS A 3 -34.21 52.25 -28.32
N MET A 4 -35.02 51.54 -29.11
CA MET A 4 -35.17 50.08 -28.98
C MET A 4 -33.98 49.34 -29.60
N ILE A 5 -33.45 49.84 -30.71
CA ILE A 5 -32.24 49.31 -31.37
C ILE A 5 -31.02 49.50 -30.48
N ALA A 6 -30.88 50.66 -29.82
CA ALA A 6 -29.77 50.92 -28.89
C ALA A 6 -29.78 49.96 -27.69
N LEU A 7 -30.97 49.59 -27.19
CA LEU A 7 -31.13 48.69 -26.03
C LEU A 7 -30.82 47.22 -26.38
N ILE A 8 -31.16 46.79 -27.60
CA ILE A 8 -30.78 45.47 -28.12
C ILE A 8 -29.26 45.39 -28.32
N PHE A 9 -28.64 46.46 -28.82
CA PHE A 9 -27.19 46.51 -29.04
C PHE A 9 -26.40 46.44 -27.73
N THR A 10 -26.85 47.13 -26.66
CA THR A 10 -26.20 47.04 -25.34
C THR A 10 -26.38 45.68 -24.70
N LEU A 11 -27.54 45.04 -24.81
CA LEU A 11 -27.76 43.66 -24.35
C LEU A 11 -26.83 42.66 -25.07
N PHE A 12 -26.62 42.83 -26.37
CA PHE A 12 -25.73 41.97 -27.15
C PHE A 12 -24.26 42.11 -26.71
N ILE A 13 -23.81 43.33 -26.40
CA ILE A 13 -22.45 43.59 -25.89
C ILE A 13 -22.27 42.98 -24.49
N ILE A 14 -23.26 43.09 -23.61
CA ILE A 14 -23.16 42.50 -22.26
C ILE A 14 -23.08 40.97 -22.35
N MET A 15 -23.91 40.36 -23.19
CA MET A 15 -23.89 38.91 -23.39
C MET A 15 -22.57 38.40 -24.00
N SER A 16 -21.99 39.14 -24.96
CA SER A 16 -20.70 38.74 -25.55
C SER A 16 -19.55 38.82 -24.55
N VAL A 17 -19.53 39.83 -23.67
CA VAL A 17 -18.52 39.96 -22.61
C VAL A 17 -18.64 38.83 -21.58
N ILE A 18 -19.87 38.41 -21.22
CA ILE A 18 -20.10 37.27 -20.32
C ILE A 18 -19.59 35.96 -20.95
N CYS A 19 -19.91 35.72 -22.22
CA CYS A 19 -19.44 34.53 -22.93
C CYS A 19 -17.90 34.48 -23.05
N ILE A 20 -17.24 35.62 -23.28
CA ILE A 20 -15.77 35.70 -23.34
C ILE A 20 -15.15 35.37 -21.97
N LYS A 21 -15.71 35.90 -20.87
CA LYS A 21 -15.22 35.56 -19.52
C LYS A 21 -15.37 34.07 -19.21
N GLN A 22 -16.54 33.49 -19.49
CA GLN A 22 -16.77 32.06 -19.27
C GLN A 22 -15.83 31.18 -20.11
N TYR A 23 -15.51 31.59 -21.34
CA TYR A 23 -14.56 30.87 -22.19
C TYR A 23 -13.14 30.93 -21.65
N LEU A 24 -12.70 32.09 -21.14
CA LEU A 24 -11.39 32.25 -20.51
C LEU A 24 -11.27 31.39 -19.25
N ASP A 25 -12.27 31.40 -18.37
CA ASP A 25 -12.28 30.58 -17.14
C ASP A 25 -12.19 29.07 -17.46
N ILE A 26 -12.91 28.60 -18.48
CA ILE A 26 -12.83 27.19 -18.93
C ILE A 26 -11.46 26.87 -19.52
N SER A 27 -10.85 27.82 -20.24
CA SER A 27 -9.52 27.63 -20.83
C SER A 27 -8.42 27.56 -19.78
N ASP A 28 -8.51 28.39 -18.74
CA ASP A 28 -7.59 28.39 -17.61
C ASP A 28 -7.74 27.11 -16.79
N TYR A 29 -8.97 26.69 -16.49
CA TYR A 29 -9.23 25.41 -15.82
C TYR A 29 -8.68 24.20 -16.60
N LYS A 30 -8.80 24.22 -17.94
CA LYS A 30 -8.23 23.17 -18.81
C LYS A 30 -6.70 23.21 -18.85
N SER A 31 -6.11 24.40 -18.74
CA SER A 31 -4.66 24.60 -18.63
C SER A 31 -4.12 24.06 -17.31
N GLU A 32 -4.80 24.35 -16.19
CA GLU A 32 -4.46 23.85 -14.86
C GLU A 32 -4.55 22.33 -14.78
N ILE A 33 -5.60 21.72 -15.34
CA ILE A 33 -5.73 20.26 -15.41
C ILE A 33 -4.59 19.65 -16.24
N LYS A 34 -4.23 20.27 -17.38
CA LYS A 34 -3.10 19.81 -18.20
C LYS A 34 -1.76 19.95 -17.48
N ALA A 35 -1.55 21.02 -16.73
CA ALA A 35 -0.34 21.23 -15.93
C ALA A 35 -0.25 20.24 -14.77
N ALA A 36 -1.36 19.96 -14.08
CA ALA A 36 -1.44 18.94 -13.04
C ALA A 36 -1.20 17.53 -13.59
N ALA A 37 -1.77 17.21 -14.75
CA ALA A 37 -1.54 15.94 -15.44
C ALA A 37 -0.08 15.80 -15.91
N ALA A 38 0.52 16.86 -16.45
CA ALA A 38 1.93 16.85 -16.87
C ALA A 38 2.90 16.71 -15.68
N ASN A 39 2.59 17.32 -14.51
CA ASN A 39 3.36 17.11 -13.28
C ASN A 39 3.24 15.67 -12.77
N LYS A 40 2.05 15.06 -12.86
CA LYS A 40 1.84 13.66 -12.48
C LYS A 40 2.56 12.69 -13.43
N ILE A 41 2.63 13.00 -14.72
CA ILE A 41 3.37 12.20 -15.71
C ILE A 41 4.88 12.35 -15.52
N LYS A 42 5.40 13.55 -15.21
CA LYS A 42 6.82 13.76 -14.85
C LYS A 42 7.25 13.00 -13.60
N SER A 43 6.35 12.75 -12.63
CA SER A 43 6.65 11.89 -11.47
C SER A 43 6.67 10.38 -11.79
N CYS A 44 6.21 9.99 -12.99
CA CYS A 44 6.16 8.59 -13.43
C CYS A 44 7.25 8.22 -14.45
N GLU A 45 8.02 9.17 -14.99
CA GLU A 45 9.11 8.85 -15.91
C GLU A 45 10.42 8.57 -15.17
N LYS A 46 10.85 7.31 -15.28
CA LYS A 46 12.10 6.67 -14.82
C LYS A 46 12.28 6.48 -13.31
N TYR A 47 11.89 5.30 -12.85
CA TYR A 47 12.80 4.52 -12.00
C TYR A 47 13.11 3.22 -12.73
N GLU A 48 14.29 3.20 -13.37
CA GLU A 48 14.97 1.96 -13.74
C GLU A 48 15.12 1.10 -12.49
N ASP A 49 14.99 -0.22 -12.64
CA ASP A 49 15.35 -1.21 -11.62
C ASP A 49 16.74 -0.88 -11.06
N THR A 50 16.76 -0.17 -9.93
CA THR A 50 17.96 0.04 -9.15
C THR A 50 17.68 -0.59 -7.80
N GLU A 51 18.34 -1.72 -7.55
CA GLU A 51 18.61 -2.16 -6.20
C GLU A 51 19.27 -1.01 -5.43
N GLU A 52 18.89 -0.89 -4.16
CA GLU A 52 19.46 -0.01 -3.13
C GLU A 52 19.13 1.51 -3.17
N SER A 53 18.31 1.91 -2.19
CA SER A 53 18.84 2.76 -1.13
C SER A 53 18.19 2.38 0.20
N GLU A 54 18.80 1.44 0.92
CA GLU A 54 18.70 1.37 2.37
C GLU A 54 19.21 2.70 2.92
N ASN A 55 18.31 3.62 3.25
CA ASN A 55 18.63 4.74 4.14
C ASN A 55 17.35 5.41 4.64
N GLN A 56 16.77 4.81 5.68
CA GLN A 56 16.45 5.53 6.90
C GLN A 56 16.78 4.61 8.08
N MET A 57 18.03 4.72 8.50
CA MET A 57 18.58 4.13 9.71
C MET A 57 17.81 4.67 10.92
N ASN A 58 16.86 3.87 11.42
CA ASN A 58 16.63 3.70 12.85
C ASN A 58 17.14 2.30 13.22
N GLU A 59 18.41 2.02 12.93
CA GLU A 59 19.14 0.95 13.60
C GLU A 59 19.41 1.38 15.05
N SER A 60 18.38 1.30 15.90
CA SER A 60 18.66 0.59 17.14
C SER A 60 18.77 -0.86 16.73
N MET A 61 20.00 -1.37 16.62
CA MET A 61 20.26 -2.82 16.59
C MET A 61 19.31 -3.46 17.59
N ASN A 62 18.47 -4.39 17.15
CA ASN A 62 17.64 -5.16 18.06
C ASN A 62 18.50 -6.34 18.57
N PRO A 63 19.22 -6.22 19.71
CA PRO A 63 20.14 -7.27 20.16
C PRO A 63 19.43 -8.60 20.44
N ASP A 64 18.09 -8.55 20.54
CA ASP A 64 17.25 -9.66 20.94
C ASP A 64 16.41 -10.21 19.78
N GLY A 65 16.40 -9.65 18.56
CA GLY A 65 15.79 -10.29 17.37
C GLY A 65 14.24 -10.42 17.33
N TYR A 66 13.49 -9.91 18.31
CA TYR A 66 12.02 -9.97 18.29
C TYR A 66 11.40 -9.13 17.15
N ALA A 67 11.94 -7.95 16.84
CA ALA A 67 11.41 -7.12 15.76
C ALA A 67 11.68 -7.75 14.39
N ASP A 68 12.81 -8.43 14.23
CA ASP A 68 13.18 -9.12 12.99
C ASP A 68 12.15 -10.19 12.63
N VAL A 69 11.62 -10.90 13.64
CA VAL A 69 10.55 -11.89 13.47
C VAL A 69 9.25 -11.22 12.97
N ALA A 70 8.83 -10.10 13.57
CA ALA A 70 7.66 -9.35 13.09
C ALA A 70 7.86 -8.83 11.65
N ILE A 71 9.01 -8.23 11.37
CA ILE A 71 9.33 -7.66 10.06
C ILE A 71 9.40 -8.77 9.00
N ARG A 72 10.03 -9.91 9.32
CA ARG A 72 10.08 -11.08 8.43
C ARG A 72 8.67 -11.59 8.11
N TYR A 73 7.80 -11.68 9.11
CA TYR A 73 6.40 -12.06 8.89
C TYR A 73 5.70 -11.10 7.94
N ILE A 74 5.72 -9.80 8.24
CA ILE A 74 5.06 -8.75 7.43
C ILE A 74 5.59 -8.76 6.00
N LYS A 75 6.92 -8.71 5.80
CA LYS A 75 7.54 -8.76 4.48
C LYS A 75 7.09 -9.99 3.68
N THR A 76 7.08 -11.16 4.31
CA THR A 76 6.74 -12.41 3.62
C THR A 76 5.26 -12.53 3.26
N ILE A 77 4.37 -12.12 4.17
CA ILE A 77 2.93 -12.26 3.96
C ILE A 77 2.39 -11.16 3.04
N LYS A 78 2.85 -9.91 3.22
CA LYS A 78 2.30 -8.73 2.55
C LYS A 78 2.96 -8.37 1.22
N SER A 79 4.16 -8.88 0.94
CA SER A 79 4.81 -8.70 -0.37
C SER A 79 4.48 -9.86 -1.31
N GLY A 80 4.73 -9.65 -2.61
CA GLY A 80 4.57 -10.67 -3.65
C GLY A 80 3.54 -10.27 -4.69
N LYS A 81 3.13 -11.24 -5.50
CA LYS A 81 2.12 -11.04 -6.55
C LYS A 81 0.73 -11.35 -6.01
N SER A 82 -0.31 -10.77 -6.62
CA SER A 82 -1.71 -11.16 -6.35
C SER A 82 -1.98 -12.65 -6.64
N THR A 83 -1.15 -13.26 -7.48
CA THR A 83 -1.17 -14.68 -7.84
C THR A 83 -0.39 -15.59 -6.87
N ASP A 84 0.25 -15.04 -5.84
CA ASP A 84 0.98 -15.85 -4.87
C ASP A 84 0.00 -16.43 -3.85
N LEU A 85 0.00 -17.76 -3.70
CA LEU A 85 -0.84 -18.43 -2.71
C LEU A 85 -0.44 -18.07 -1.29
N TYR A 86 -1.43 -17.67 -0.49
CA TYR A 86 -1.25 -17.36 0.93
C TYR A 86 -0.67 -18.55 1.71
N SER A 87 -1.12 -19.77 1.43
CA SER A 87 -0.61 -20.99 2.07
C SER A 87 0.90 -21.20 1.82
N ASP A 88 1.38 -20.88 0.62
CA ASP A 88 2.80 -20.98 0.29
C ASP A 88 3.63 -19.87 0.94
N LYS A 89 3.05 -18.66 1.14
CA LYS A 89 3.69 -17.62 1.96
C LYS A 89 3.78 -18.03 3.43
N LEU A 90 2.72 -18.61 3.99
CA LEU A 90 2.67 -19.04 5.39
C LEU A 90 3.73 -20.12 5.69
N LYS A 91 3.95 -21.06 4.76
CA LYS A 91 5.02 -22.08 4.87
C LYS A 91 6.42 -21.48 5.04
N LYS A 92 6.70 -20.31 4.45
CA LYS A 92 8.00 -19.62 4.54
C LYS A 92 8.27 -18.97 5.89
N VAL A 93 7.23 -18.80 6.71
CA VAL A 93 7.32 -18.17 8.04
C VAL A 93 6.83 -19.10 9.16
N LYS A 94 6.50 -20.36 8.87
CA LYS A 94 6.01 -21.31 9.89
C LYS A 94 6.96 -21.47 11.07
N ASP A 95 8.27 -21.32 10.85
CA ASP A 95 9.30 -21.45 11.88
C ASP A 95 9.24 -20.31 12.92
N ILE A 96 8.68 -19.15 12.57
CA ILE A 96 8.53 -18.01 13.47
C ILE A 96 7.11 -17.84 14.02
N LEU A 97 6.19 -18.77 13.73
CA LEU A 97 4.82 -18.77 14.26
C LEU A 97 4.67 -19.80 15.38
N SER A 98 3.88 -19.48 16.41
CA SER A 98 3.38 -20.50 17.34
C SER A 98 2.44 -21.45 16.61
N GLU A 99 2.31 -22.69 17.11
CA GLU A 99 1.40 -23.68 16.51
C GLU A 99 -0.05 -23.16 16.49
N GLY A 100 -0.54 -22.62 17.61
CA GLY A 100 -1.90 -22.07 17.67
C GLY A 100 -2.14 -20.89 16.72
N LEU A 101 -1.14 -20.04 16.47
CA LEU A 101 -1.27 -18.96 15.48
C LEU A 101 -1.20 -19.51 14.06
N LEU A 102 -0.31 -20.47 13.80
CA LEU A 102 -0.21 -21.13 12.50
C LEU A 102 -1.53 -21.80 12.12
N ASP A 103 -2.17 -22.51 13.05
CA ASP A 103 -3.46 -23.16 12.84
C ASP A 103 -4.57 -22.14 12.54
N LYS A 104 -4.62 -21.04 13.30
CA LYS A 104 -5.57 -19.94 13.08
C LYS A 104 -5.40 -19.27 11.72
N LEU A 105 -4.16 -19.15 11.24
CA LEU A 105 -3.84 -18.52 9.96
C LEU A 105 -3.94 -19.50 8.79
N SER A 106 -3.86 -20.80 9.02
CA SER A 106 -3.87 -21.78 7.94
C SER A 106 -5.23 -21.78 7.24
N PRO A 107 -5.26 -21.63 5.91
CA PRO A 107 -6.52 -21.67 5.18
C PRO A 107 -7.12 -23.07 5.28
N ASP A 108 -8.43 -23.13 5.51
CA ASP A 108 -9.20 -24.38 5.47
C ASP A 108 -9.42 -24.79 4.01
N MET A 109 -8.40 -25.40 3.41
CA MET A 109 -8.41 -25.85 2.02
C MET A 109 -7.86 -27.27 1.92
N THR A 110 -8.57 -28.09 1.15
CA THR A 110 -8.11 -29.41 0.73
C THR A 110 -7.00 -29.31 -0.33
N GLU A 111 -6.22 -30.39 -0.49
CA GLU A 111 -5.19 -30.45 -1.54
C GLU A 111 -5.76 -30.20 -2.94
N LYS A 112 -6.96 -30.72 -3.22
CA LYS A 112 -7.66 -30.51 -4.49
C LYS A 112 -8.02 -29.04 -4.73
N GLU A 113 -8.47 -28.33 -3.69
CA GLU A 113 -8.77 -26.89 -3.79
C GLU A 113 -7.50 -26.08 -4.01
N ILE A 114 -6.38 -26.46 -3.37
CA ILE A 114 -5.08 -25.84 -3.61
C ILE A 114 -4.63 -26.05 -5.07
N GLU A 115 -4.79 -27.25 -5.61
CA GLU A 115 -4.46 -27.55 -7.02
C GLU A 115 -5.35 -26.79 -8.00
N ALA A 116 -6.65 -26.70 -7.72
CA ALA A 116 -7.60 -25.94 -8.51
C ALA A 116 -7.23 -24.44 -8.52
N GLU A 117 -6.88 -23.86 -7.37
CA GLU A 117 -6.45 -22.48 -7.26
C GLU A 117 -5.15 -22.23 -8.05
N LYS A 118 -4.17 -23.15 -7.96
CA LYS A 118 -2.93 -23.08 -8.78
C LYS A 118 -3.23 -23.12 -10.27
N ALA A 119 -4.19 -23.93 -10.69
CA ALA A 119 -4.60 -24.00 -12.10
C ALA A 119 -5.31 -22.73 -12.54
N TYR A 120 -6.21 -22.19 -11.72
CA TYR A 120 -6.89 -20.91 -11.97
C TYR A 120 -5.89 -19.76 -12.14
N ILE A 121 -4.95 -19.62 -11.21
CA ILE A 121 -3.93 -18.58 -11.19
C ILE A 121 -3.10 -18.54 -12.49
N LYS A 122 -2.78 -19.71 -13.07
CA LYS A 122 -1.99 -19.79 -14.32
C LYS A 122 -2.70 -19.17 -15.54
N ASN A 123 -4.02 -19.03 -15.48
CA ASN A 123 -4.85 -18.48 -16.55
C ASN A 123 -5.20 -17.00 -16.34
N ILE A 124 -4.74 -16.38 -15.25
CA ILE A 124 -4.95 -14.95 -15.00
C ILE A 124 -4.13 -14.12 -15.99
N ASP A 125 -4.76 -13.09 -16.56
CA ASP A 125 -4.10 -12.15 -17.46
C ASP A 125 -2.96 -11.42 -16.75
N LYS A 126 -1.78 -11.37 -17.38
CA LYS A 126 -0.56 -10.82 -16.78
C LYS A 126 -0.72 -9.34 -16.43
N ASP A 127 -1.46 -8.60 -17.25
CA ASP A 127 -1.68 -7.16 -17.04
C ASP A 127 -2.62 -6.87 -15.86
N SER A 128 -3.37 -7.89 -15.42
CA SER A 128 -4.20 -7.82 -14.21
C SER A 128 -3.45 -8.15 -12.92
N ILE A 129 -2.24 -8.74 -13.01
CA ILE A 129 -1.45 -9.14 -11.84
C ILE A 129 -0.88 -7.91 -11.14
N THR A 130 -1.17 -7.79 -9.85
CA THR A 130 -0.54 -6.76 -9.02
C THR A 130 0.74 -7.30 -8.39
N THR A 131 1.74 -6.44 -8.21
CA THR A 131 2.93 -6.74 -7.43
C THR A 131 3.02 -5.78 -6.26
N THR A 132 3.04 -6.31 -5.05
CA THR A 132 3.12 -5.54 -3.81
C THR A 132 4.49 -5.73 -3.15
N ARG A 133 5.08 -4.63 -2.67
CA ARG A 133 6.31 -4.63 -1.87
C ARG A 133 6.08 -3.87 -0.57
N VAL A 134 6.58 -4.43 0.54
CA VAL A 134 6.67 -3.73 1.82
C VAL A 134 7.89 -2.79 1.80
N THR A 135 7.66 -1.53 2.16
CA THR A 135 8.64 -0.42 2.19
C THR A 135 8.45 0.42 3.46
N ASP A 136 9.36 1.36 3.73
CA ASP A 136 9.26 2.35 4.83
C ASP A 136 8.92 1.76 6.20
N ILE A 137 9.63 0.70 6.59
CA ILE A 137 9.36 -0.03 7.83
C ILE A 137 9.92 0.75 9.02
N ASN A 138 9.03 1.13 9.93
CA ASN A 138 9.35 1.64 11.25
C ASN A 138 8.75 0.70 12.30
N TYR A 139 9.45 0.51 13.41
CA TYR A 139 8.92 -0.33 14.48
C TYR A 139 9.22 0.25 15.85
N SER A 140 8.38 -0.13 16.80
CA SER A 140 8.61 0.07 18.22
C SER A 140 8.21 -1.20 18.96
N TYR A 141 8.65 -1.35 20.20
CA TYR A 141 8.28 -2.48 21.02
C TYR A 141 8.12 -2.05 22.46
N TYR A 142 7.33 -2.83 23.20
CA TYR A 142 7.36 -2.78 24.65
C TYR A 142 7.34 -4.20 25.22
N LYS A 143 8.11 -4.38 26.30
CA LYS A 143 8.18 -5.64 27.03
C LYS A 143 6.94 -5.76 27.92
N ARG A 144 6.10 -6.77 27.67
CA ARG A 144 4.89 -7.05 28.47
C ARG A 144 5.22 -7.76 29.76
N ASN A 145 6.12 -8.74 29.69
CA ASN A 145 6.61 -9.53 30.82
C ASN A 145 8.02 -10.09 30.48
N ASN A 146 8.57 -10.96 31.33
CA ASN A 146 9.94 -11.47 31.17
C ASN A 146 10.25 -12.06 29.78
N ASN A 147 9.27 -12.67 29.11
CA ASN A 147 9.46 -13.41 27.87
C ASN A 147 8.55 -12.94 26.71
N THR A 148 7.60 -12.04 26.97
CA THR A 148 6.64 -11.56 25.96
C THR A 148 6.86 -10.09 25.62
N TYR A 149 6.85 -9.79 24.33
CA TYR A 149 6.95 -8.47 23.76
C TYR A 149 5.70 -8.18 22.93
N GLU A 150 5.27 -6.94 22.94
CA GLU A 150 4.40 -6.43 21.88
C GLU A 150 5.25 -5.61 20.93
N VAL A 151 5.23 -5.96 19.64
CA VAL A 151 5.94 -5.24 18.59
C VAL A 151 4.92 -4.55 17.72
N THR A 152 5.09 -3.24 17.57
CA THR A 152 4.32 -2.40 16.67
C THR A 152 5.17 -2.11 15.44
N VAL A 153 4.62 -2.37 14.26
CA VAL A 153 5.29 -2.13 12.98
C VAL A 153 4.40 -1.25 12.12
N ILE A 154 4.93 -0.10 11.71
CA ILE A 154 4.33 0.77 10.71
C ILE A 154 5.09 0.55 9.41
N TYR A 155 4.39 0.28 8.32
CA TYR A 155 5.01 0.02 7.01
C TYR A 155 4.14 0.51 5.87
N THR A 156 4.74 0.74 4.71
CA THR A 156 4.05 1.13 3.48
C THR A 156 3.98 -0.06 2.52
N LEU A 157 2.78 -0.37 2.03
CA LEU A 157 2.60 -1.23 0.87
C LEU A 157 2.63 -0.39 -0.39
N ARG A 158 3.59 -0.70 -1.27
CA ARG A 158 3.64 -0.18 -2.63
C ARG A 158 3.11 -1.24 -3.58
N THR A 159 2.01 -0.95 -4.26
CA THR A 159 1.35 -1.88 -5.18
C THR A 159 1.41 -1.36 -6.60
N LEU A 160 1.93 -2.20 -7.51
CA LEU A 160 2.08 -1.91 -8.93
C LEU A 160 1.14 -2.78 -9.77
N GLN A 161 0.47 -2.19 -10.76
CA GLN A 161 -0.36 -2.89 -11.75
C GLN A 161 -0.29 -2.14 -13.08
N GLY A 162 0.48 -2.66 -14.04
CA GLY A 162 0.86 -1.89 -15.24
C GLY A 162 1.49 -0.56 -14.85
N ASP A 163 0.97 0.55 -15.37
CA ASP A 163 1.44 1.91 -15.05
C ASP A 163 0.85 2.48 -13.75
N ARG A 164 -0.05 1.75 -13.08
CA ARG A 164 -0.66 2.20 -11.81
C ARG A 164 0.28 1.89 -10.65
N ASN A 165 0.45 2.87 -9.79
CA ASN A 165 1.22 2.77 -8.55
C ASN A 165 0.37 3.31 -7.41
N ASP A 166 0.16 2.50 -6.40
CA ASP A 166 -0.60 2.83 -5.19
C ASP A 166 0.27 2.65 -3.94
N LEU A 167 0.05 3.51 -2.95
CA LEU A 167 0.81 3.57 -1.70
C LEU A 167 -0.17 3.64 -0.53
N GLN A 168 -0.08 2.65 0.36
CA GLN A 168 -0.95 2.58 1.52
C GLN A 168 -0.12 2.24 2.76
N ARG A 169 -0.28 3.04 3.83
CA ARG A 169 0.39 2.80 5.11
C ARG A 169 -0.44 1.86 5.98
N TYR A 170 0.24 1.02 6.75
CA TYR A 170 -0.34 0.03 7.64
C TYR A 170 0.33 0.05 9.01
N LEU A 171 -0.43 -0.38 10.01
CA LEU A 171 0.00 -0.65 11.37
C LEU A 171 -0.28 -2.12 11.67
N SER A 172 0.76 -2.86 12.04
CA SER A 172 0.59 -4.19 12.64
C SER A 172 1.10 -4.18 14.07
N ARG A 173 0.33 -4.81 14.97
CA ARG A 173 0.73 -5.05 16.36
C ARG A 173 0.73 -6.54 16.64
N LEU A 174 1.86 -7.08 17.08
CA LEU A 174 2.08 -8.51 17.24
C LEU A 174 2.57 -8.84 18.64
N TYR A 175 2.08 -9.94 19.21
CA TYR A 175 2.70 -10.55 20.38
C TYR A 175 3.79 -11.51 19.95
N ILE A 176 4.95 -11.37 20.58
CA ILE A 176 6.14 -12.17 20.33
C ILE A 176 6.64 -12.72 21.65
N GLU A 177 6.89 -14.02 21.69
CA GLU A 177 7.42 -14.71 22.86
C GLU A 177 8.80 -15.29 22.56
N LYS A 178 9.68 -15.18 23.55
CA LYS A 178 10.96 -15.88 23.55
C LYS A 178 10.71 -17.38 23.68
N ALA A 179 11.22 -18.14 22.73
CA ALA A 179 11.17 -19.60 22.70
C ALA A 179 12.59 -20.17 22.88
N ASP A 180 12.68 -21.51 23.03
CA ASP A 180 13.96 -22.21 23.17
C ASP A 180 14.93 -21.90 22.01
N LYS A 181 14.39 -21.63 20.82
CA LYS A 181 15.14 -21.26 19.61
C LYS A 181 14.62 -19.95 19.04
N GLY A 182 15.03 -18.84 19.65
CA GLY A 182 14.72 -17.50 19.16
C GLY A 182 13.35 -17.01 19.61
N TYR A 183 12.55 -16.51 18.67
CA TYR A 183 11.30 -15.83 18.96
C TYR A 183 10.17 -16.32 18.07
N LYS A 184 8.97 -16.34 18.63
CA LYS A 184 7.75 -16.83 17.99
C LYS A 184 6.66 -15.76 18.08
N ILE A 185 5.99 -15.48 16.98
CA ILE A 185 4.76 -14.70 16.98
C ILE A 185 3.65 -15.58 17.53
N THR A 186 3.01 -15.13 18.59
CA THR A 186 1.93 -15.87 19.26
C THR A 186 0.55 -15.30 18.95
N ASN A 187 0.47 -14.02 18.58
CA ASN A 187 -0.78 -13.40 18.19
C ASN A 187 -0.57 -12.18 17.28
N ILE A 188 -1.57 -11.90 16.44
CA ILE A 188 -1.69 -10.65 15.68
C ILE A 188 -2.86 -9.91 16.30
N ILE A 189 -2.56 -8.78 16.94
CA ILE A 189 -3.52 -7.97 17.71
C ILE A 189 -4.25 -7.04 16.75
N GLU A 190 -3.48 -6.45 15.84
CA GLU A 190 -3.96 -5.47 14.87
C GLU A 190 -3.15 -5.61 13.59
N ASP A 191 -3.84 -5.44 12.47
CA ASP A 191 -3.25 -5.33 11.14
C ASP A 191 -4.19 -4.46 10.30
N SER A 192 -4.02 -3.15 10.44
CA SER A 192 -4.97 -2.15 9.98
C SER A 192 -4.31 -1.16 9.03
N THR A 193 -5.10 -0.65 8.08
CA THR A 193 -4.68 0.45 7.22
C THR A 193 -4.65 1.72 8.05
N LEU A 194 -3.53 2.44 8.01
CA LEU A 194 -3.45 3.80 8.53
C LEU A 194 -4.10 4.72 7.50
N SER A 195 -5.30 5.22 7.81
CA SER A 195 -5.90 6.33 7.06
C SER A 195 -5.04 7.59 7.20
N ASP A 196 -5.24 8.61 6.35
CA ASP A 196 -4.47 9.88 6.35
C ASP A 196 -4.50 10.69 7.67
N GLY A 197 -5.07 10.13 8.75
CA GLY A 197 -5.03 10.66 10.09
C GLY A 197 -3.69 10.41 10.80
N ILE A 198 -3.34 11.35 11.69
CA ILE A 198 -2.18 11.28 12.58
C ILE A 198 -2.40 10.14 13.59
N TYR A 199 -1.48 9.17 13.62
CA TYR A 199 -1.39 8.13 14.65
C TYR A 199 -0.15 8.37 15.52
#